data_AF-R7U8A2-F1
#
_entry.id   AF-R7U8A2-F1
#
_cell.length_a   1.000
_cell.length_b   1.000
_cell.length_c   1.000
_cell.angle_alpha   90.00
_cell.angle_beta   90.00
_cell.angle_gamma   90.00
#
_symmetry.space_group_name_H-M   'P 1'
#
loop_
_entity.id
_entity.type
_entity.pdbx_description
1 polymer ?
#
loop_
_entity_poly.entity_id
_entity_poly.type
_entity_poly.pdbx_seq_one_letter_code
_entity_poly.pdbx_strand_id
1 'polypeptide(L)'
;MLSDGQLNWGRVVSLFAFASALAQHFHTSPQLSHLVPTVTKLLAEFVSLRLTPWIVKQGGWDAFDRYFPEPNGVENSIWKGLLYTFVGLGALASVVAAR
;
A
#
# COMPACT_ATOMS: atom_id res chain seq x y z
N MET A 1 -16.15 11.65 -7.05
CA MET A 1 -15.16 10.60 -6.72
C MET A 1 -15.53 9.79 -5.46
N LEU A 2 -16.19 10.39 -4.45
CA LEU A 2 -16.69 9.69 -3.25
C LEU A 2 -18.23 9.75 -3.08
N SER A 3 -18.92 10.28 -4.08
CA SER A 3 -20.38 10.56 -4.09
C SER A 3 -21.26 9.30 -4.07
N ASP A 4 -20.73 8.16 -4.52
CA ASP A 4 -21.54 6.96 -4.78
C ASP A 4 -21.66 6.07 -3.53
N GLY A 5 -21.23 6.56 -2.37
CA GLY A 5 -21.31 5.86 -1.07
C GLY A 5 -20.37 4.65 -0.91
N GLN A 6 -19.71 4.20 -1.98
CA GLN A 6 -18.81 3.05 -1.93
C GLN A 6 -17.35 3.46 -1.68
N LEU A 7 -16.82 3.13 -0.51
CA LEU A 7 -15.39 3.23 -0.21
C LEU A 7 -14.66 1.97 -0.66
N ASN A 8 -13.49 2.14 -1.27
CA ASN A 8 -12.54 1.09 -1.61
C ASN A 8 -11.11 1.62 -1.46
N TRP A 9 -10.12 0.71 -1.43
CA TRP A 9 -8.73 1.08 -1.22
C TRP A 9 -8.16 2.01 -2.30
N GLY A 10 -8.57 1.87 -3.57
CA GLY A 10 -8.17 2.79 -4.63
C GLY A 10 -8.63 4.24 -4.39
N ARG A 11 -9.86 4.43 -3.88
CA ARG A 11 -10.39 5.75 -3.51
C ARG A 11 -9.66 6.33 -2.29
N VAL A 12 -9.30 5.50 -1.32
CA VAL A 12 -8.48 5.91 -0.17
C VAL A 12 -7.13 6.45 -0.64
N VAL A 13 -6.40 5.69 -1.45
CA VAL A 13 -5.09 6.11 -2.00
C VAL A 13 -5.22 7.40 -2.82
N SER A 14 -6.25 7.47 -3.68
CA SER A 14 -6.48 8.65 -4.52
C SER A 14 -6.72 9.92 -3.70
N LEU A 15 -7.44 9.80 -2.57
CA LEU A 15 -7.67 10.94 -1.67
C LEU A 15 -6.36 11.45 -1.05
N PHE A 16 -5.51 10.56 -0.55
CA PHE A 16 -4.21 10.93 0.01
C PHE A 16 -3.30 11.56 -1.04
N ALA A 17 -3.23 10.97 -2.24
CA ALA A 17 -2.44 11.50 -3.34
C ALA A 17 -2.94 12.88 -3.82
N PHE A 18 -4.25 13.06 -3.90
CA PHE A 18 -4.83 14.36 -4.24
C PHE A 18 -4.51 15.42 -3.18
N ALA A 19 -4.70 15.10 -1.91
CA ALA A 19 -4.44 16.03 -0.81
C ALA A 19 -2.96 16.39 -0.71
N SER A 20 -2.05 15.45 -0.96
CA SER A 20 -0.60 15.73 -0.97
C SER A 20 -0.21 16.63 -2.15
N ALA A 21 -0.71 16.35 -3.36
CA ALA A 21 -0.48 17.19 -4.52
C ALA A 21 -1.02 18.62 -4.32
N LEU A 22 -2.21 18.74 -3.72
CA LEU A 22 -2.82 20.03 -3.41
C LEU A 22 -2.01 20.80 -2.35
N ALA A 23 -1.57 20.12 -1.28
CA ALA A 23 -0.72 20.72 -0.26
C ALA A 23 0.62 21.18 -0.84
N GLN A 24 1.23 20.40 -1.73
CA GLN A 24 2.46 20.78 -2.42
C GLN A 24 2.26 22.01 -3.31
N HIS A 25 1.16 22.06 -4.06
CA HIS A 25 0.82 23.21 -4.89
C HIS A 25 0.71 24.50 -4.05
N PHE A 26 0.02 24.44 -2.92
CA PHE A 26 -0.09 25.57 -2.01
C PHE A 26 1.23 25.94 -1.35
N HIS A 27 2.05 24.95 -0.97
CA HIS A 27 3.37 25.19 -0.39
C HIS A 27 4.30 25.94 -1.35
N THR A 28 4.30 25.58 -2.64
CA THR A 28 5.14 26.23 -3.66
C THR A 28 4.68 27.63 -4.06
N SER A 29 3.44 28.01 -3.71
CA SER A 29 2.85 29.30 -4.03
C SER A 29 2.84 30.19 -2.77
N PRO A 30 3.72 31.22 -2.66
CA PRO A 30 3.89 31.99 -1.42
C PRO A 30 2.58 32.56 -0.85
N GLN A 31 1.69 33.02 -1.74
CA GLN A 31 0.39 33.59 -1.41
C GLN A 31 -0.59 32.57 -0.82
N LEU A 32 -0.45 31.29 -1.17
CA LEU A 32 -1.37 30.21 -0.80
C LEU A 32 -0.79 29.27 0.28
N SER A 33 0.48 29.44 0.65
CA SER A 33 1.17 28.61 1.64
C SER A 33 0.43 28.45 2.98
N HIS A 34 -0.31 29.49 3.39
CA HIS A 34 -1.15 29.48 4.59
C HIS A 34 -2.35 28.52 4.54
N LEU A 35 -2.71 28.00 3.36
CA LEU A 35 -3.82 27.04 3.17
C LEU A 35 -3.39 25.58 3.40
N VAL A 36 -2.09 25.29 3.44
CA VAL A 36 -1.59 23.93 3.69
C VAL A 36 -2.17 23.33 4.98
N PRO A 37 -2.14 24.03 6.14
CA PRO A 37 -2.76 23.52 7.37
C PRO A 37 -4.26 23.23 7.22
N THR A 38 -4.98 24.05 6.45
CA THR A 38 -6.41 23.87 6.19
C THR A 38 -6.67 22.58 5.43
N VAL A 39 -5.90 22.31 4.35
CA VAL A 39 -6.02 21.07 3.58
C VAL A 39 -5.72 19.85 4.45
N THR A 40 -4.64 19.92 5.25
CA THR A 40 -4.27 18.83 6.16
C THR A 40 -5.35 18.57 7.21
N LYS A 41 -5.94 19.64 7.79
CA LYS A 41 -7.03 19.52 8.76
C LYS A 41 -8.28 18.88 8.14
N LEU A 42 -8.69 19.34 6.96
CA LEU A 42 -9.84 18.77 6.25
C LEU A 42 -9.63 17.29 5.91
N LEU A 43 -8.44 16.91 5.47
CA LEU A 43 -8.09 15.52 5.25
C LEU A 43 -8.17 14.71 6.55
N ALA A 44 -7.59 15.21 7.64
CA ALA A 44 -7.61 14.52 8.93
C ALA A 44 -9.04 14.33 9.47
N GLU A 45 -9.90 15.33 9.35
CA GLU A 45 -11.32 15.24 9.71
C GLU A 45 -12.05 14.20 8.85
N PHE A 46 -11.85 14.24 7.54
CA PHE A 46 -12.48 13.27 6.63
C PHE A 46 -12.01 11.83 6.90
N VAL A 47 -10.71 11.65 7.12
CA VAL A 47 -10.15 10.34 7.47
C VAL A 47 -10.78 9.84 8.76
N SER A 48 -10.78 10.66 9.81
CA SER A 48 -11.29 10.28 11.12
C SER A 48 -12.78 9.94 11.11
N LEU A 49 -13.60 10.75 10.43
CA LEU A 49 -15.06 10.62 10.44
C LEU A 49 -15.57 9.56 9.46
N ARG A 50 -14.89 9.34 8.32
CA ARG A 50 -15.41 8.53 7.21
C ARG A 50 -14.54 7.34 6.86
N LEU A 51 -13.21 7.49 6.81
CA LEU A 51 -12.32 6.38 6.43
C LEU A 51 -12.06 5.44 7.59
N THR A 52 -11.78 5.95 8.80
CA THR A 52 -11.40 5.11 9.95
C THR A 52 -12.43 4.02 10.24
N PRO A 53 -13.76 4.31 10.32
CA PRO A 53 -14.75 3.25 10.54
C PRO A 53 -14.76 2.19 9.43
N TRP A 54 -14.54 2.62 8.18
CA TRP A 54 -14.48 1.72 7.04
C TRP A 54 -13.21 0.86 7.06
N ILE A 55 -12.04 1.45 7.33
CA ILE A 55 -10.76 0.74 7.42
C ILE A 55 -10.80 -0.34 8.50
N VAL A 56 -11.33 0.00 9.69
CA VAL A 56 -11.52 -0.97 10.77
C VAL A 56 -12.41 -2.12 10.31
N LYS A 57 -13.51 -1.83 9.60
CA LYS A 57 -14.40 -2.86 9.04
C LYS A 57 -13.72 -3.76 8.00
N GLN A 58 -12.71 -3.27 7.28
CA GLN A 58 -11.94 -4.08 6.32
C GLN A 58 -10.90 -4.99 7.00
N GLY A 59 -10.70 -4.89 8.31
CA GLY A 59 -9.63 -5.60 9.03
C GLY A 59 -8.37 -4.77 9.24
N GLY A 60 -8.50 -3.44 9.20
CA GLY A 60 -7.39 -2.51 9.45
C GLY A 60 -6.53 -2.27 8.22
N TRP A 61 -5.37 -1.64 8.44
CA TRP A 61 -4.39 -1.38 7.38
C TRP A 61 -3.73 -2.68 6.85
N ASP A 62 -3.74 -3.78 7.60
CA ASP A 62 -3.27 -5.09 7.10
C ASP A 62 -4.09 -5.62 5.91
N ALA A 63 -5.31 -5.10 5.69
CA ALA A 63 -6.11 -5.41 4.51
C ALA A 63 -5.69 -4.61 3.28
N PHE A 64 -4.95 -3.51 3.45
CA PHE A 64 -4.37 -2.74 2.35
C PHE A 64 -3.29 -3.55 1.64
N ASP A 65 -2.36 -4.16 2.39
CA ASP A 65 -1.28 -4.98 1.83
C ASP A 65 -1.81 -6.16 1.00
N ARG A 66 -2.94 -6.72 1.41
CA ARG A 66 -3.63 -7.79 0.66
C ARG A 66 -4.29 -7.28 -0.62
N TYR A 67 -4.72 -6.03 -0.64
CA TYR A 67 -5.37 -5.41 -1.82
C TYR A 67 -4.35 -4.93 -2.85
N PHE A 68 -3.19 -4.43 -2.40
CA PHE A 68 -2.06 -4.03 -3.24
C PHE A 68 -0.83 -4.87 -2.90
N PRO A 69 -0.81 -6.16 -3.26
CA PRO A 69 0.35 -7.02 -2.99
C PRO A 69 1.59 -6.49 -3.73
N GLU A 70 2.76 -6.69 -3.13
CA GLU A 70 4.03 -6.32 -3.74
C GLU A 70 4.15 -6.95 -5.15
N PRO A 71 4.42 -6.16 -6.20
CA PRO A 71 4.51 -6.66 -7.57
C PRO A 71 5.53 -7.81 -7.72
N ASN A 72 6.61 -7.75 -6.94
CA ASN A 72 7.70 -8.72 -6.98
C ASN A 72 7.57 -9.82 -5.91
N GLY A 73 6.53 -9.78 -5.06
CA GLY A 73 6.34 -10.76 -3.99
C GLY A 73 6.12 -12.17 -4.53
N VAL A 74 5.40 -12.27 -5.65
CA VAL A 74 5.17 -13.55 -6.35
C VAL A 74 6.45 -14.04 -7.01
N GLU A 75 7.15 -13.17 -7.74
CA GLU A 75 8.40 -13.50 -8.41
C GLU A 75 9.49 -13.96 -7.41
N ASN A 76 9.69 -13.22 -6.33
CA ASN A 76 10.64 -13.59 -5.28
C ASN A 76 10.30 -14.92 -4.60
N SER A 77 9.00 -15.22 -4.42
CA SER A 77 8.57 -16.50 -3.84
C SER A 77 8.83 -17.66 -4.79
N ILE A 78 8.59 -17.48 -6.09
CA ILE A 78 8.89 -18.49 -7.12
C ILE A 78 10.40 -18.75 -7.21
N TRP A 79 11.23 -17.69 -7.27
CA TRP A 79 12.69 -17.83 -7.34
C TRP A 79 13.28 -18.52 -6.12
N LYS A 80 12.78 -18.19 -4.92
CA LYS A 80 13.18 -18.89 -3.69
C LYS A 80 12.79 -20.37 -3.74
N GLY A 81 11.59 -20.70 -4.21
CA GLY A 81 11.15 -22.09 -4.38
C GLY A 81 12.03 -22.89 -5.35
N LEU A 82 12.39 -22.29 -6.48
CA LEU A 82 13.32 -22.90 -7.45
C LEU A 82 14.71 -23.13 -6.84
N LEU A 83 15.25 -22.12 -6.15
CA LEU A 83 16.54 -22.23 -5.44
C LEU A 83 16.54 -23.36 -4.41
N TYR A 84 15.51 -23.45 -3.56
CA TYR A 84 15.40 -24.52 -2.56
C TYR A 84 15.30 -25.90 -3.20
N THR A 85 14.58 -26.02 -4.31
CA THR A 85 14.47 -27.28 -5.06
C THR A 85 15.83 -27.70 -5.62
N PHE A 86 16.58 -26.75 -6.19
CA PHE A 86 17.90 -27.00 -6.76
C PHE A 86 18.92 -27.43 -5.69
N VAL A 87 18.91 -26.75 -4.55
CA VAL A 87 19.74 -27.11 -3.38
C VAL A 87 19.36 -28.50 -2.86
N GLY A 88 18.07 -28.81 -2.74
CA GLY A 88 17.59 -30.11 -2.29
C GLY A 88 18.02 -31.25 -3.22
N LEU A 89 17.85 -31.09 -4.54
CA LEU A 89 18.30 -32.06 -5.54
C LEU A 89 19.82 -32.24 -5.53
N GLY A 90 20.58 -31.14 -5.43
CA GLY A 90 22.04 -31.18 -5.36
C GLY A 90 22.56 -31.91 -4.13
N ALA A 91 21.94 -31.69 -2.96
CA ALA A 91 22.29 -32.40 -1.73
C ALA A 91 21.97 -33.90 -1.81
N LEU A 92 20.83 -34.29 -2.40
CA LEU A 92 20.50 -35.71 -2.60
C LEU A 92 21.47 -36.37 -3.58
N ALA A 93 21.81 -35.70 -4.69
CA ALA A 93 22.74 -36.22 -5.68
C ALA A 93 24.15 -36.43 -5.10
N SER A 94 24.64 -35.50 -4.26
CA SER A 94 25.96 -35.64 -3.64
C SER A 94 26.02 -36.80 -2.64
N VAL A 95 24.95 -37.04 -1.88
CA VAL A 95 24.86 -38.19 -0.95
C VAL A 95 24.83 -39.52 -1.71
N VAL A 96 24.09 -39.58 -2.83
CA VAL A 96 24.05 -40.78 -3.68
C VAL A 96 25.41 -41.05 -4.34
N ALA A 97 26.10 -40.00 -4.80
CA ALA A 97 27.41 -40.14 -5.44
C ALA A 97 28.55 -40.49 -4.47
N ALA A 98 28.36 -40.28 -3.16
CA ALA A 98 29.34 -40.58 -2.11
C ALA A 98 29.20 -42.00 -1.53
N ARG A 99 28.25 -42.81 -2.02
CA ARG A 99 27.99 -44.19 -1.60
C ARG A 99 28.50 -45.18 -2.63
#